data_AF-A0A8S3AJD0-F1
#
_entry.id   AF-A0A8S3AJD0-F1
#
_cell.length_a   1.000
_cell.length_b   1.000
_cell.length_c   1.000
_cell.angle_alpha   90.00
_cell.angle_beta   90.00
_cell.angle_gamma   90.00
#
_symmetry.space_group_name_H-M   'P 1'
#
loop_
_entity.id
_entity.type
_entity.pdbx_description
1 polymer ?
#
loop_
_entity_poly.entity_id
_entity_poly.type
_entity_poly.pdbx_seq_one_letter_code
_entity_poly.pdbx_strand_id
1 'polypeptide(L)'
;SIDPLTGQIDCIKSIDYEEYSSIELHIIVLDQGLQIQFQSICTTLHITINDINDNTPQFSSDDYFFNLFSDMPRYSIFGQISAIDIDKNNELIYSINPNPYVTINTHTGHLRLKYSLHRLIDQILNVTVQVSDGLHQNQTIIFISVKSFPDAQQPILLSEPAYGLTINESLSVDSIIINAYRRFQILSSTIDFIEIIHDEIKSPFSIDQQ
;
A
#
# COMPACT_ATOMS: atom_id res chain seq x y z
N SER A 1 -7.73 40.58 24.77
CA SER A 1 -7.97 41.73 25.65
C SER A 1 -8.74 42.79 24.87
N ILE A 2 -9.52 43.65 25.52
CA ILE A 2 -10.15 44.80 24.87
C ILE A 2 -9.76 46.06 25.64
N ASP A 3 -9.23 47.07 24.95
CA ASP A 3 -8.98 48.40 25.50
C ASP A 3 -10.31 49.15 25.63
N PRO A 4 -10.73 49.54 26.86
CA PRO A 4 -12.02 50.18 27.10
C PRO A 4 -12.13 51.61 26.58
N LEU A 5 -11.02 52.28 26.26
CA LEU A 5 -10.99 53.65 25.75
C LEU A 5 -10.95 53.69 24.22
N THR A 6 -10.16 52.80 23.61
CA THR A 6 -9.95 52.79 22.15
C THR A 6 -10.81 51.76 21.42
N GLY A 7 -11.33 50.76 22.14
CA GLY A 7 -12.02 49.61 21.55
C GLY A 7 -11.08 48.63 20.85
N GLN A 8 -9.74 48.79 20.98
CA GLN A 8 -8.76 47.89 20.40
C GLN A 8 -8.88 46.49 21.00
N ILE A 9 -8.91 45.46 20.15
CA ILE A 9 -8.96 44.06 20.56
C ILE A 9 -7.58 43.44 20.29
N ASP A 10 -6.91 43.02 21.35
CA ASP A 10 -5.59 42.38 21.26
C ASP A 10 -5.67 40.88 21.47
N CYS A 11 -4.95 40.14 20.63
CA CYS A 11 -4.71 38.72 20.84
C CYS A 11 -3.60 38.53 21.88
N ILE A 12 -3.88 37.80 22.95
CA ILE A 12 -2.97 37.66 24.11
C ILE A 12 -2.36 36.26 24.23
N LYS A 13 -2.71 35.36 23.32
CA LYS A 13 -2.20 33.98 23.23
C LYS A 13 -2.04 33.59 21.77
N SER A 14 -1.19 32.62 21.49
CA SER A 14 -1.15 31.99 20.17
C SER A 14 -2.51 31.38 19.85
N ILE A 15 -2.91 31.47 18.58
CA ILE A 15 -4.11 30.85 18.04
C ILE A 15 -3.63 29.74 17.11
N ASP A 16 -4.20 28.56 17.28
CA ASP A 16 -3.91 27.35 16.52
C ASP A 16 -5.16 26.98 15.72
N TYR A 17 -5.03 26.76 14.40
CA TYR A 17 -6.19 26.52 13.54
C TYR A 17 -6.83 25.16 13.84
N GLU A 18 -5.99 24.17 14.16
CA GLU A 18 -6.33 22.80 14.54
C GLU A 18 -7.16 22.76 15.82
N GLU A 19 -6.94 23.70 16.73
CA GLU A 19 -7.73 23.86 17.95
C GLU A 19 -9.02 24.68 17.69
N TYR A 20 -8.91 25.79 16.97
CA TYR A 20 -10.02 26.68 16.66
C TYR A 20 -9.95 27.18 15.22
N SER A 21 -10.89 26.77 14.37
CA SER A 21 -11.00 27.30 12.99
C SER A 21 -11.83 28.60 12.90
N SER A 22 -12.61 28.91 13.95
CA SER A 22 -13.33 30.17 14.09
C SER A 22 -13.59 30.50 15.55
N ILE A 23 -13.71 31.79 15.85
CA ILE A 23 -13.99 32.31 17.19
C ILE A 23 -15.17 33.28 17.09
N GLU A 24 -16.14 33.15 17.99
CA GLU A 24 -17.25 34.09 18.13
C GLU A 24 -17.08 34.89 19.42
N LEU A 25 -17.04 36.22 19.30
CA LEU A 25 -16.93 37.14 20.42
C LEU A 25 -18.21 37.96 20.55
N HIS A 26 -18.80 37.97 21.73
CA HIS A 26 -19.90 38.87 22.09
C HIS A 26 -19.34 40.12 22.76
N ILE A 27 -19.48 41.27 22.11
CA ILE A 27 -18.95 42.55 22.58
C ILE A 27 -20.12 43.36 23.12
N ILE A 28 -20.04 43.71 24.40
CA ILE A 28 -21.03 44.55 25.08
C ILE A 28 -20.42 45.94 25.30
N VAL A 29 -21.08 46.96 24.78
CA VAL A 29 -20.72 48.36 24.99
C VAL A 29 -21.75 48.98 25.94
N LEU A 30 -21.27 49.63 26.99
CA LEU A 30 -22.07 50.30 28.02
C LEU A 30 -21.77 51.80 27.99
N ASP A 31 -22.79 52.62 27.78
CA ASP A 31 -22.67 54.07 27.95
C ASP A 31 -23.00 54.47 29.40
N GLN A 32 -22.14 55.28 30.01
CA GLN A 32 -22.40 55.92 31.29
C GLN A 32 -23.10 57.27 31.06
N GLY A 33 -24.36 57.22 30.66
CA GLY A 33 -25.21 58.40 30.58
C GLY A 33 -25.49 59.03 31.96
N LEU A 34 -25.57 60.36 32.02
CA LEU A 34 -25.75 61.15 33.24
C LEU A 34 -27.13 60.98 33.94
N GLN A 35 -28.06 60.15 33.43
CA GLN A 35 -29.38 59.97 34.02
C GLN A 35 -29.94 58.54 33.81
N ILE A 36 -29.94 57.74 34.89
CA ILE A 36 -30.86 56.64 35.28
C ILE A 36 -31.14 55.48 34.28
N GLN A 37 -30.67 55.50 33.04
CA GLN A 37 -30.83 54.38 32.08
C GLN A 37 -29.48 53.99 31.48
N PHE A 38 -28.91 52.88 31.95
CA PHE A 38 -27.79 52.23 31.27
C PHE A 38 -28.28 51.66 29.94
N GLN A 39 -27.77 52.19 28.82
CA GLN A 39 -27.96 51.57 27.51
C GLN A 39 -26.79 50.61 27.25
N SER A 40 -27.11 49.34 27.04
CA SER A 40 -26.14 48.31 26.66
C SER A 40 -26.47 47.83 25.24
N ILE A 41 -25.48 47.84 24.35
CA ILE A 41 -25.58 47.20 23.04
C ILE A 41 -24.68 45.98 23.03
N CYS A 42 -25.21 44.83 22.60
CA CYS A 42 -24.44 43.63 22.34
C CYS A 42 -24.30 43.45 20.82
N THR A 43 -23.07 43.24 20.36
CA THR A 43 -22.79 42.88 18.97
C THR A 43 -21.94 41.61 18.94
N THR A 44 -22.11 40.80 17.89
CA THR A 44 -21.36 39.56 17.70
C THR A 44 -20.31 39.79 16.62
N LEU A 45 -19.05 39.50 16.95
CA LEU A 45 -17.93 39.50 16.03
C LEU A 45 -17.56 38.05 15.71
N HIS A 46 -17.66 37.66 14.45
CA HIS A 46 -17.20 36.36 13.96
C HIS A 46 -15.79 36.52 13.38
N ILE A 47 -14.85 35.73 13.89
CA ILE A 47 -13.46 35.70 13.45
C ILE A 47 -13.21 34.34 12.81
N THR A 48 -12.76 34.34 11.55
CA THR A 48 -12.32 33.13 10.85
C THR A 48 -10.80 33.07 10.89
N ILE A 49 -10.26 31.90 11.25
CA ILE A 49 -8.82 31.68 11.35
C ILE A 49 -8.36 31.06 10.03
N ASN A 50 -7.30 31.61 9.46
CA ASN A 50 -6.72 31.07 8.24
C ASN A 50 -5.71 29.99 8.62
N ASP A 51 -5.93 28.80 8.05
CA ASP A 51 -5.04 27.66 8.20
C ASP A 51 -3.65 27.94 7.61
N ILE A 52 -2.61 27.51 8.32
CA ILE A 52 -1.22 27.58 7.90
C ILE A 52 -0.68 26.15 8.01
N ASN A 53 -0.01 25.69 6.96
CA ASN A 53 0.65 24.40 7.01
C ASN A 53 1.79 24.42 8.04
N ASP A 54 1.53 23.92 9.25
CA ASP A 54 2.49 23.80 10.35
C ASP A 54 2.54 22.39 10.96
N ASN A 55 1.77 21.45 10.41
CA ASN A 55 1.80 20.05 10.79
C ASN A 55 2.57 19.19 9.79
N THR A 56 3.15 18.11 10.29
CA THR A 56 3.92 17.17 9.45
C THR A 56 3.04 15.99 9.05
N PRO A 57 3.03 15.57 7.77
CA PRO A 57 2.27 14.42 7.34
C PRO A 57 2.66 13.14 8.12
N GLN A 58 1.67 12.36 8.54
CA GLN A 58 1.86 11.14 9.32
C GLN A 58 1.43 9.90 8.53
N PHE A 59 2.32 8.92 8.43
CA PHE A 59 1.96 7.62 7.86
C PHE A 59 0.94 6.90 8.76
N SER A 60 0.10 6.07 8.14
CA SER A 60 -0.90 5.27 8.89
C SER A 60 -0.27 4.15 9.72
N SER A 61 1.01 3.85 9.55
CA SER A 61 1.78 2.86 10.30
C SER A 61 3.25 3.25 10.35
N ASP A 62 3.94 2.88 11.43
CA ASP A 62 5.38 3.15 11.59
C ASP A 62 6.21 2.40 10.54
N ASP A 63 5.82 1.14 10.27
CA ASP A 63 6.43 0.24 9.29
C ASP A 63 5.35 -0.53 8.51
N TYR A 64 5.66 -0.89 7.26
CA TYR A 64 4.76 -1.65 6.39
C TYR A 64 5.37 -2.99 5.97
N PHE A 65 4.57 -4.05 5.97
CA PHE A 65 5.02 -5.41 5.64
C PHE A 65 4.22 -5.99 4.47
N PHE A 66 4.93 -6.46 3.44
CA PHE A 66 4.33 -7.15 2.30
C PHE A 66 4.99 -8.51 2.10
N ASN A 67 4.16 -9.51 1.77
CA ASN A 67 4.62 -10.83 1.35
C ASN A 67 4.31 -11.00 -0.13
N LEU A 68 5.34 -11.10 -0.97
CA LEU A 68 5.20 -11.24 -2.41
C LEU A 68 5.73 -12.59 -2.87
N PHE A 69 5.13 -13.12 -3.93
CA PHE A 69 5.66 -14.31 -4.60
C PHE A 69 6.67 -13.93 -5.67
N SER A 70 7.67 -14.79 -5.84
CA SER A 70 8.79 -14.57 -6.77
C SER A 70 8.38 -14.44 -8.25
N ASP A 71 7.22 -15.01 -8.61
CA ASP A 71 6.63 -15.04 -9.94
C ASP A 71 5.57 -13.95 -10.16
N MET A 72 5.38 -13.06 -9.17
CA MET A 72 4.42 -11.97 -9.26
C MET A 72 4.62 -11.17 -10.56
N PRO A 73 3.56 -10.95 -11.36
CA PRO A 73 3.69 -10.31 -12.66
C PRO A 73 4.32 -8.92 -12.58
N ARG A 74 5.15 -8.60 -13.56
CA ARG A 74 5.70 -7.25 -13.71
C ARG A 74 4.55 -6.24 -13.83
N TYR A 75 4.72 -5.08 -13.21
CA TYR A 75 3.75 -3.96 -13.18
C TYR A 75 2.46 -4.22 -12.40
N SER A 76 2.36 -5.34 -11.69
CA SER A 76 1.27 -5.59 -10.74
C SER A 76 1.37 -4.63 -9.55
N ILE A 77 0.19 -4.20 -9.07
CA ILE A 77 0.05 -3.46 -7.82
C ILE A 77 -0.01 -4.49 -6.70
N PHE A 78 0.81 -4.32 -5.67
CA PHE A 78 0.86 -5.26 -4.55
C PHE A 78 0.47 -4.65 -3.21
N GLY A 79 0.30 -3.33 -3.16
CA GLY A 79 0.00 -2.63 -1.94
C GLY A 79 -0.27 -1.16 -2.15
N GLN A 80 -0.62 -0.50 -1.06
CA GLN A 80 -0.79 0.94 -0.99
C GLN A 80 -0.28 1.42 0.36
N ILE A 81 0.42 2.55 0.36
CA ILE A 81 0.81 3.29 1.55
C ILE A 81 -0.07 4.53 1.63
N SER A 82 -0.41 4.93 2.85
CA SER A 82 -1.20 6.13 3.11
C SER A 82 -0.58 6.93 4.24
N ALA A 83 -0.65 8.25 4.07
CA ALA A 83 -0.35 9.23 5.09
C ALA A 83 -1.51 10.23 5.17
N ILE A 84 -1.62 10.88 6.32
CA ILE A 84 -2.64 11.88 6.64
C ILE A 84 -1.91 13.11 7.17
N ASP A 85 -2.34 14.27 6.71
CA ASP A 85 -2.01 15.55 7.32
C ASP A 85 -3.28 16.11 7.98
N ILE A 86 -3.12 16.76 9.13
CA ILE A 86 -4.25 17.38 9.84
C ILE A 86 -4.56 18.76 9.26
N ASP A 87 -3.57 19.41 8.64
CA ASP A 87 -3.72 20.67 7.93
C ASP A 87 -4.68 20.52 6.74
N LYS A 88 -5.46 21.56 6.46
CA LYS A 88 -6.47 21.51 5.40
C LYS A 88 -5.86 21.71 4.01
N ASN A 89 -6.30 20.86 3.09
CA ASN A 89 -6.00 20.94 1.65
C ASN A 89 -4.51 20.79 1.27
N ASN A 90 -3.68 20.21 2.13
CA ASN A 90 -2.31 19.87 1.76
C ASN A 90 -2.30 18.67 0.78
N GLU A 91 -1.66 18.85 -0.38
CA GLU A 91 -1.48 17.77 -1.34
C GLU A 91 -0.28 16.91 -0.94
N LEU A 92 -0.52 15.62 -0.66
CA LEU A 92 0.53 14.70 -0.26
C LEU A 92 1.20 14.02 -1.45
N ILE A 93 2.52 14.17 -1.50
CA ILE A 93 3.40 13.63 -2.53
C ILE A 93 4.28 12.52 -1.95
N TYR A 94 4.12 11.32 -2.49
CA TYR A 94 4.87 10.13 -2.10
C TYR A 94 6.07 9.88 -3.01
N SER A 95 7.18 9.45 -2.43
CA SER A 95 8.37 9.02 -3.15
C SER A 95 9.06 7.87 -2.43
N ILE A 96 9.95 7.16 -3.12
CA ILE A 96 10.78 6.11 -2.54
C ILE A 96 12.25 6.36 -2.84
N ASN A 97 13.13 5.83 -1.99
CA ASN A 97 14.55 5.76 -2.32
C ASN A 97 14.76 4.98 -3.64
N PRO A 98 15.81 5.29 -4.42
CA PRO A 98 16.07 4.59 -5.67
C PRO A 98 16.07 3.08 -5.50
N ASN A 99 15.09 2.41 -6.09
CA ASN A 99 14.90 0.97 -5.96
C ASN A 99 14.71 0.33 -7.34
N PRO A 100 15.40 -0.78 -7.65
CA PRO A 100 15.25 -1.45 -8.94
C PRO A 100 13.91 -2.17 -9.06
N TYR A 101 13.36 -2.74 -7.99
CA TYR A 101 12.22 -3.65 -8.03
C TYR A 101 10.88 -2.97 -7.79
N VAL A 102 10.83 -1.87 -7.06
CA VAL A 102 9.58 -1.26 -6.61
C VAL A 102 9.45 0.17 -7.13
N THR A 103 8.21 0.59 -7.36
CA THR A 103 7.82 1.96 -7.68
C THR A 103 6.60 2.34 -6.85
N ILE A 104 6.44 3.63 -6.57
CA ILE A 104 5.25 4.17 -5.89
C ILE A 104 4.55 5.17 -6.81
N ASN A 105 3.22 5.20 -6.78
CA ASN A 105 2.45 6.28 -7.38
C ASN A 105 2.51 7.51 -6.45
N THR A 106 2.94 8.64 -7.01
CA THR A 106 3.25 9.84 -6.25
C THR A 106 2.06 10.50 -5.57
N HIS A 107 0.81 10.24 -5.99
CA HIS A 107 -0.38 10.86 -5.37
C HIS A 107 -1.25 9.85 -4.63
N THR A 108 -1.23 8.58 -5.04
CA THR A 108 -2.10 7.55 -4.46
C THR A 108 -1.39 6.63 -3.47
N GLY A 109 -0.06 6.64 -3.44
CA GLY A 109 0.73 5.73 -2.60
C GLY A 109 0.68 4.26 -3.05
N HIS A 110 0.09 3.95 -4.22
CA HIS A 110 0.08 2.58 -4.75
C HIS A 110 1.48 2.09 -5.09
N LEU A 111 1.83 0.93 -4.56
CA LEU A 111 3.11 0.25 -4.79
C LEU A 111 3.00 -0.73 -5.96
N ARG A 112 3.95 -0.66 -6.87
CA ARG A 112 3.98 -1.47 -8.09
C ARG A 112 5.34 -2.11 -8.31
N LEU A 113 5.31 -3.36 -8.77
CA LEU A 113 6.51 -4.12 -9.13
C LEU A 113 7.08 -3.69 -10.49
N LYS A 114 8.39 -3.45 -10.57
CA LYS A 114 9.11 -3.04 -11.79
C LYS A 114 9.85 -4.18 -12.46
N TYR A 115 10.36 -5.17 -11.74
CA TYR A 115 11.07 -6.34 -12.30
C TYR A 115 10.77 -7.61 -11.50
N SER A 116 11.12 -8.77 -12.08
CA SER A 116 10.95 -10.06 -11.41
C SER A 116 11.71 -10.12 -10.08
N LEU A 117 11.08 -10.78 -9.10
CA LEU A 117 11.63 -10.98 -7.75
C LEU A 117 12.35 -12.32 -7.61
N HIS A 118 12.52 -13.10 -8.68
CA HIS A 118 13.09 -14.46 -8.62
C HIS A 118 14.48 -14.53 -7.96
N ARG A 119 15.30 -13.49 -8.10
CA ARG A 119 16.63 -13.41 -7.47
C ARG A 119 16.60 -13.07 -5.97
N LEU A 120 15.43 -12.77 -5.43
CA LEU A 120 15.22 -12.31 -4.06
C LEU A 120 14.46 -13.34 -3.21
N ILE A 121 14.25 -14.57 -3.69
CA ILE A 121 13.58 -15.63 -2.91
C ILE A 121 14.26 -15.78 -1.54
N ASP A 122 13.44 -15.84 -0.48
CA ASP A 122 13.82 -15.92 0.92
C ASP A 122 14.63 -14.71 1.44
N GLN A 123 14.59 -13.60 0.71
CA GLN A 123 15.17 -12.33 1.13
C GLN A 123 14.09 -11.32 1.55
N ILE A 124 14.54 -10.33 2.32
CA ILE A 124 13.72 -9.17 2.71
C ILE A 124 14.30 -7.94 2.00
N LEU A 125 13.47 -7.28 1.19
CA LEU A 125 13.81 -6.01 0.56
C LEU A 125 13.26 -4.86 1.40
N ASN A 126 14.15 -3.96 1.81
CA ASN A 126 13.79 -2.76 2.56
C ASN A 126 13.72 -1.56 1.61
N VAL A 127 12.60 -0.84 1.64
CA VAL A 127 12.36 0.35 0.81
C VAL A 127 11.96 1.51 1.71
N THR A 128 12.71 2.60 1.69
CA THR A 128 12.35 3.81 2.41
C THR A 128 11.36 4.61 1.58
N VAL A 129 10.21 4.90 2.16
CA VAL A 129 9.17 5.75 1.57
C VAL A 129 9.23 7.11 2.26
N GLN A 130 9.06 8.16 1.48
CA GLN A 130 8.90 9.52 1.98
C GLN A 130 7.56 10.07 1.51
N VAL A 131 6.90 10.82 2.39
CA VAL A 131 5.75 11.65 2.07
C VAL A 131 6.10 13.11 2.37
N SER A 132 5.62 14.03 1.54
CA SER A 132 5.76 15.47 1.76
C SER A 132 4.53 16.20 1.25
N ASP A 133 4.15 17.27 1.94
CA ASP A 133 3.13 18.25 1.54
C ASP A 133 3.75 19.48 0.83
N GLY A 134 5.06 19.47 0.60
CA GLY A 134 5.84 20.58 0.03
C GLY A 134 6.61 21.42 1.06
N LEU A 135 6.26 21.38 2.34
CA LEU A 135 6.94 22.12 3.42
C LEU A 135 7.50 21.17 4.49
N HIS A 136 6.68 20.25 4.95
CA HIS A 136 7.00 19.20 5.89
C HIS A 136 7.18 17.85 5.18
N GLN A 137 7.91 16.95 5.82
CA GLN A 137 8.19 15.63 5.28
C GLN A 137 8.34 14.60 6.39
N ASN A 138 7.94 13.37 6.09
CA ASN A 138 8.09 12.23 6.99
C ASN A 138 8.53 10.99 6.19
N GLN A 139 9.13 10.01 6.87
CA GLN A 139 9.65 8.79 6.26
C GLN A 139 9.23 7.53 7.04
N THR A 140 9.02 6.44 6.31
CA THR A 140 8.73 5.10 6.84
C THR A 140 9.50 4.05 6.03
N ILE A 141 9.56 2.81 6.52
CA ILE A 141 10.19 1.69 5.84
C ILE A 141 9.12 0.65 5.46
N ILE A 142 9.22 0.17 4.22
CA ILE A 142 8.52 -1.01 3.75
C ILE A 142 9.47 -2.21 3.79
N PHE A 143 9.03 -3.29 4.43
CA PHE A 143 9.66 -4.60 4.42
C PHE A 143 8.91 -5.54 3.47
N ILE A 144 9.59 -6.00 2.43
CA ILE A 144 9.02 -6.90 1.44
C ILE A 144 9.69 -8.26 1.56
N SER A 145 8.98 -9.24 2.11
CA SER A 145 9.41 -10.63 2.12
C SER A 145 9.03 -11.30 0.80
N VAL A 146 10.00 -11.92 0.14
CA VAL A 146 9.78 -12.62 -1.12
C VAL A 146 9.81 -14.13 -0.89
N LYS A 147 8.72 -14.80 -1.24
CA LYS A 147 8.58 -16.25 -1.14
C LYS A 147 8.66 -16.90 -2.51
N SER A 148 9.15 -18.13 -2.57
CA SER A 148 8.97 -18.98 -3.74
C SER A 148 7.48 -19.16 -4.02
N PHE A 149 7.13 -19.28 -5.30
CA PHE A 149 5.75 -19.63 -5.64
C PHE A 149 5.48 -21.08 -5.22
N PRO A 150 4.35 -21.39 -4.54
CA PRO A 150 4.12 -22.72 -4.02
C PRO A 150 4.18 -23.77 -5.14
N ASP A 151 5.02 -24.79 -4.96
CA ASP A 151 5.16 -25.89 -5.93
C ASP A 151 3.83 -26.54 -6.28
N ALA A 152 2.92 -26.69 -5.30
CA ALA A 152 1.59 -27.24 -5.51
C ALA A 152 0.72 -26.45 -6.50
N GLN A 153 1.03 -25.16 -6.73
CA GLN A 153 0.28 -24.28 -7.64
C GLN A 153 0.97 -24.13 -9.01
N GLN A 154 2.16 -24.69 -9.19
CA GLN A 154 2.85 -24.67 -10.48
C GLN A 154 2.13 -25.60 -11.47
N PRO A 155 1.98 -25.20 -12.75
CA PRO A 155 1.39 -26.06 -13.76
C PRO A 155 2.26 -27.30 -13.99
N ILE A 156 1.60 -28.46 -14.12
CA ILE A 156 2.24 -29.70 -14.55
C ILE A 156 2.42 -29.62 -16.07
N LEU A 157 3.64 -29.89 -16.52
CA LEU A 157 4.02 -29.95 -17.93
C LEU A 157 4.33 -31.40 -18.30
N LEU A 158 4.19 -31.72 -19.58
CA LEU A 158 4.62 -32.99 -20.16
C LEU A 158 5.98 -32.79 -20.86
N SER A 159 6.80 -33.84 -20.91
CA SER A 159 8.09 -33.83 -21.61
C SER A 159 7.96 -33.62 -23.11
N GLU A 160 6.80 -33.94 -23.66
CA GLU A 160 6.43 -33.81 -25.08
C GLU A 160 5.07 -33.11 -25.22
N PRO A 161 4.75 -32.47 -26.36
CA PRO A 161 3.50 -31.74 -26.54
C PRO A 161 2.27 -32.64 -26.34
N ALA A 162 1.32 -32.17 -25.52
CA ALA A 162 0.14 -32.93 -25.08
C ALA A 162 -0.84 -33.37 -26.18
N TYR A 163 -0.68 -32.86 -27.41
CA TYR A 163 -1.64 -33.06 -28.50
C TYR A 163 -1.27 -34.18 -29.48
N GLY A 164 -0.10 -34.83 -29.34
CA GLY A 164 0.22 -35.99 -30.17
C GLY A 164 1.64 -36.48 -30.00
N LEU A 165 1.75 -37.76 -29.61
CA LEU A 165 3.00 -38.51 -29.54
C LEU A 165 2.87 -39.75 -30.41
N THR A 166 3.88 -40.05 -31.24
CA THR A 166 3.94 -41.30 -32.02
C THR A 166 4.96 -42.22 -31.39
N ILE A 167 4.55 -43.43 -31.04
CA ILE A 167 5.41 -44.48 -30.47
C ILE A 167 5.55 -45.66 -31.45
N ASN A 168 6.67 -46.38 -31.37
CA ASN A 168 6.91 -47.58 -32.17
C ASN A 168 6.36 -48.82 -31.43
N GLU A 169 5.74 -49.76 -32.14
CA GLU A 169 5.24 -51.01 -31.58
C GLU A 169 6.34 -51.95 -31.05
N SER A 170 7.60 -51.70 -31.42
CA SER A 170 8.77 -52.46 -30.96
C SER A 170 9.31 -52.00 -29.61
N LEU A 171 8.60 -51.12 -28.89
CA LEU A 171 8.99 -50.68 -27.56
C LEU A 171 9.02 -51.86 -26.60
N SER A 172 10.11 -51.98 -25.83
CA SER A 172 10.21 -52.96 -24.76
C SER A 172 9.25 -52.62 -23.62
N VAL A 173 8.83 -53.65 -22.89
CA VAL A 173 8.15 -53.48 -21.60
C VAL A 173 9.00 -52.57 -20.70
N ASP A 174 8.35 -51.70 -19.93
CA ASP A 174 8.94 -50.69 -19.03
C ASP A 174 9.64 -49.50 -19.73
N SER A 175 9.47 -49.34 -21.05
CA SER A 175 9.92 -48.13 -21.74
C SER A 175 9.14 -46.90 -21.26
N ILE A 176 9.85 -45.84 -20.85
CA ILE A 176 9.24 -44.55 -20.48
C ILE A 176 8.78 -43.84 -21.76
N ILE A 177 7.49 -43.54 -21.84
CA ILE A 177 6.88 -42.89 -23.02
C ILE A 177 6.83 -41.37 -22.85
N ILE A 178 6.44 -40.89 -21.67
CA ILE A 178 6.30 -39.47 -21.38
C ILE A 178 6.47 -39.25 -19.88
N ASN A 179 7.09 -38.12 -19.51
CA ASN A 179 7.21 -37.71 -18.12
C ASN A 179 6.36 -36.47 -17.87
N ALA A 180 5.66 -36.44 -16.73
CA ALA A 180 5.03 -35.24 -16.20
C ALA A 180 5.97 -34.60 -15.17
N TYR A 181 6.12 -33.27 -15.22
CA TYR A 181 6.98 -32.52 -14.29
C TYR A 181 6.44 -31.12 -14.03
N ARG A 182 6.74 -30.53 -12.87
CA ARG A 182 6.47 -29.11 -12.58
C ARG A 182 7.65 -28.25 -13.06
N ARG A 183 7.36 -27.08 -13.64
CA ARG A 183 8.41 -26.19 -14.18
C ARG A 183 9.19 -25.52 -13.05
N PHE A 184 10.52 -25.68 -13.04
CA PHE A 184 11.46 -25.23 -12.00
C PHE A 184 11.42 -26.07 -10.71
N GLN A 185 11.80 -27.35 -10.81
CA GLN A 185 12.20 -28.15 -9.66
C GLN A 185 13.40 -27.49 -8.97
N ILE A 186 13.18 -26.82 -7.83
CA ILE A 186 14.30 -26.41 -6.97
C ILE A 186 14.37 -27.20 -5.67
N LEU A 187 13.30 -27.82 -5.13
CA LEU A 187 13.42 -28.88 -4.11
C LEU A 187 12.11 -29.67 -3.93
N SER A 188 12.17 -30.99 -4.16
CA SER A 188 11.27 -32.02 -3.60
C SER A 188 9.77 -31.72 -3.54
N SER A 189 9.12 -31.35 -4.65
CA SER A 189 7.67 -31.52 -4.74
C SER A 189 7.33 -32.79 -5.49
N THR A 190 6.73 -33.73 -4.79
CA THR A 190 6.12 -34.93 -5.37
C THR A 190 4.86 -34.52 -6.14
N ILE A 191 4.62 -35.16 -7.28
CA ILE A 191 3.31 -35.11 -7.92
C ILE A 191 2.44 -36.09 -7.14
N ASP A 192 1.44 -35.60 -6.43
CA ASP A 192 0.71 -36.41 -5.44
C ASP A 192 -0.12 -37.55 -6.05
N PHE A 193 -0.60 -37.36 -7.28
CA PHE A 193 -1.40 -38.36 -7.99
C PHE A 193 -1.44 -38.08 -9.50
N ILE A 194 -1.25 -39.12 -10.32
CA ILE A 194 -1.51 -39.10 -11.76
C ILE A 194 -2.43 -40.29 -12.07
N GLU A 195 -3.48 -40.06 -12.85
CA GLU A 195 -4.45 -41.08 -13.28
C GLU A 195 -4.50 -41.16 -14.81
N ILE A 196 -4.55 -42.37 -15.35
CA ILE A 196 -4.90 -42.59 -16.75
C ILE A 196 -6.41 -42.72 -16.82
N ILE A 197 -7.07 -41.74 -17.43
CA ILE A 197 -8.48 -41.86 -17.80
C ILE A 197 -8.51 -42.35 -19.25
N HIS A 198 -8.91 -43.61 -19.45
CA HIS A 198 -9.07 -44.21 -20.78
C HIS A 198 -10.46 -44.85 -20.92
N ASP A 199 -11.02 -44.83 -22.13
CA ASP A 199 -12.36 -45.38 -22.39
C ASP A 199 -12.38 -46.92 -22.55
N GLU A 200 -11.22 -47.56 -22.70
CA GLU A 200 -11.15 -49.02 -22.94
C GLU A 200 -11.08 -49.86 -21.66
N ILE A 201 -11.31 -51.18 -21.73
CA ILE A 201 -11.34 -52.06 -20.53
C ILE A 201 -9.95 -52.62 -20.18
N LYS A 202 -8.94 -52.44 -21.05
CA LYS A 202 -7.56 -52.93 -20.85
C LYS A 202 -6.54 -51.99 -21.50
N SER A 203 -6.09 -50.96 -20.79
CA SER A 203 -4.97 -50.14 -21.23
C SER A 203 -3.64 -50.91 -21.11
N PRO A 204 -2.78 -50.92 -22.15
CA PRO A 204 -1.41 -51.45 -22.05
C PRO A 204 -0.45 -50.50 -21.33
N PHE A 205 -0.92 -49.31 -20.94
CA PHE A 205 -0.12 -48.27 -20.28
C PHE A 205 -0.37 -48.28 -18.77
N SER A 206 0.71 -48.13 -18.01
CA SER A 206 0.70 -47.94 -16.56
C SER A 206 1.35 -46.62 -16.18
N ILE A 207 1.02 -46.11 -14.99
CA ILE A 207 1.71 -45.00 -14.34
C ILE A 207 2.59 -45.57 -13.26
N ASP A 208 3.85 -45.17 -13.24
CA ASP A 208 4.71 -45.36 -12.07
C ASP A 208 4.58 -44.14 -11.14
N GLN A 209 4.25 -44.37 -9.86
CA GLN A 209 3.94 -43.33 -8.88
C GLN A 209 5.01 -43.19 -7.78
N GLN A 210 6.28 -43.54 -8.07
CA GLN A 210 7.38 -43.46 -7.10
C GLN A 210 7.78 -42.04 -6.70
#